data_AF-A0A9P6KXW4-F1
#
_entry.id   AF-A0A9P6KXW4-F1
#
_cell.length_a   1.000
_cell.length_b   1.000
_cell.length_c   1.000
_cell.angle_alpha   90.00
_cell.angle_beta   90.00
_cell.angle_gamma   90.00
#
_symmetry.space_group_name_H-M   'P 1'
#
loop_
_entity.id
_entity.type
_entity.pdbx_description
1 polymer ?
#
loop_
_entity_poly.entity_id
_entity_poly.type
_entity_poly.pdbx_seq_one_letter_code
_entity_poly.pdbx_strand_id
1 'polypeptide(L)'
;MGLAGPHREAKHNRTIGSSYAHEKVIRRSAKLRHHIYKVSIAAETTHERDFSEMLKDASVLNERKLISTTALAQMIVQKVPSDIKALLYQTSCVVSTWEEFIQKDEEIAWIAFPDKMLSRVSAHYTQTTNNARKYQMERDFNKPRNTQQSEY
;
A
#
# COMPACT_ATOMS: atom_id res chain seq x y z
N MET A 1 -4.68 15.26 85.15
CA MET A 1 -3.40 15.25 84.42
C MET A 1 -3.34 13.91 83.69
N GLY A 2 -3.78 13.78 82.43
CA GLY A 2 -3.20 14.37 81.23
C GLY A 2 -2.58 13.24 80.40
N LEU A 3 -3.41 12.34 79.86
CA LEU A 3 -2.99 11.14 79.12
C LEU A 3 -2.50 11.52 77.72
N ALA A 4 -1.24 11.21 77.42
CA ALA A 4 -0.63 11.38 76.11
C ALA A 4 -1.19 10.33 75.13
N GLY A 5 -1.89 10.79 74.09
CA GLY A 5 -2.34 9.97 72.97
C GLY A 5 -1.27 9.88 71.87
N PRO A 6 -1.07 8.70 71.24
CA PRO A 6 -0.09 8.55 70.19
C PRO A 6 -0.57 9.17 68.87
N HIS A 7 0.30 9.99 68.29
CA HIS A 7 0.17 10.63 66.99
C HIS A 7 0.21 9.55 65.90
N ARG A 8 -0.93 9.26 65.26
CA ARG A 8 -0.98 8.41 64.06
C ARG A 8 -0.55 9.22 62.84
N GLU A 9 0.72 9.11 62.46
CA GLU A 9 1.15 9.44 61.11
C GLU A 9 0.78 8.30 60.16
N ALA A 10 -0.23 8.52 59.32
CA ALA A 10 -0.50 7.71 58.14
C ALA A 10 -0.37 8.62 56.92
N LYS A 11 0.86 8.81 56.43
CA LYS A 11 1.11 9.50 55.16
C LYS A 11 1.56 8.50 54.10
N HIS A 12 0.76 8.47 53.04
CA HIS A 12 1.15 8.29 51.64
C HIS A 12 1.66 6.91 51.24
N ASN A 13 0.72 6.08 50.75
CA ASN A 13 1.05 4.92 49.93
C ASN A 13 0.00 4.73 48.83
N ARG A 14 -0.11 5.68 47.88
CA ARG A 14 -0.99 5.55 46.70
C ARG A 14 -0.47 6.36 45.49
N THR A 15 0.69 6.01 44.93
CA THR A 15 1.06 6.62 43.63
C THR A 15 1.96 5.77 42.72
N ILE A 16 2.04 4.45 42.88
CA ILE A 16 2.88 3.62 41.99
C ILE A 16 2.04 2.94 40.89
N GLY A 17 0.79 2.52 41.18
CA GLY A 17 -0.08 1.86 40.19
C GLY A 17 -0.57 2.75 39.04
N SER A 18 -0.68 4.07 39.26
CA SER A 18 -1.17 5.02 38.24
C SER A 18 -0.15 5.26 37.11
N SER A 19 1.14 5.29 37.45
CA SER A 19 2.23 5.60 36.51
C SER A 19 2.37 4.54 35.40
N TYR A 20 2.31 3.25 35.76
CA TYR A 20 2.44 2.15 34.80
C TYR A 20 1.24 2.02 33.85
N ALA A 21 0.03 2.32 34.33
CA ALA A 21 -1.16 2.34 33.48
C ALA A 21 -1.06 3.48 32.46
N HIS A 22 -0.61 4.65 32.90
CA HIS A 22 -0.42 5.83 32.06
C HIS A 22 0.63 5.60 30.96
N GLU A 23 1.77 5.00 31.31
CA GLU A 23 2.83 4.70 30.34
C GLU A 23 2.39 3.69 29.26
N LYS A 24 1.62 2.67 29.64
CA LYS A 24 1.03 1.73 28.67
C LYS A 24 0.07 2.43 27.71
N VAL A 25 -0.73 3.37 28.18
CA VAL A 25 -1.63 4.16 27.34
C VAL A 25 -0.84 5.07 26.38
N ILE A 26 0.20 5.74 26.87
CA ILE A 26 1.08 6.57 26.03
C ILE A 26 1.71 5.75 24.92
N ARG A 27 2.33 4.61 25.24
CA ARG A 27 2.98 3.73 24.25
C ARG A 27 1.98 3.21 23.21
N ARG A 28 0.78 2.80 23.63
CA ARG A 28 -0.29 2.37 22.73
C ARG A 28 -0.73 3.50 21.81
N SER A 29 -0.90 4.71 22.34
CA SER A 29 -1.30 5.89 21.55
C SER A 29 -0.24 6.30 20.53
N ALA A 30 1.05 6.21 20.88
CA ALA A 30 2.16 6.51 19.97
C ALA A 30 2.21 5.52 18.81
N LYS A 31 2.05 4.22 19.10
CA LYS A 31 1.99 3.18 18.06
C LYS A 31 0.82 3.38 17.10
N LEU A 32 -0.33 3.80 17.61
CA LEU A 32 -1.50 4.11 16.77
C LEU A 32 -1.27 5.32 15.87
N ARG A 33 -0.73 6.41 16.41
CA ARG A 33 -0.36 7.59 15.61
C ARG A 33 0.63 7.22 14.51
N HIS A 34 1.56 6.31 14.78
CA HIS A 34 2.51 5.81 13.79
C HIS A 34 1.81 5.08 12.62
N HIS A 35 0.86 4.18 12.90
CA HIS A 35 0.08 3.50 11.85
C HIS A 35 -0.74 4.51 11.02
N ILE A 36 -1.42 5.46 11.67
CA ILE A 36 -2.17 6.51 10.98
C ILE A 36 -1.26 7.33 10.07
N TYR A 37 -0.10 7.75 10.58
CA TYR A 37 0.89 8.52 9.83
C TYR A 37 1.36 7.76 8.59
N LYS A 38 1.71 6.47 8.74
CA LYS A 38 2.14 5.63 7.63
C LYS A 38 1.10 5.55 6.52
N VAL A 39 -0.16 5.25 6.85
CA VAL A 39 -1.23 5.13 5.84
C VAL A 39 -1.57 6.49 5.22
N SER A 40 -1.55 7.58 6.01
CA SER A 40 -1.96 8.92 5.53
C SER A 40 -0.90 9.60 4.68
N ILE A 41 0.37 9.50 5.07
CA ILE A 41 1.47 10.32 4.52
C ILE A 41 2.40 9.52 3.61
N ALA A 42 2.26 8.19 3.52
CA ALA A 42 3.00 7.39 2.54
C ALA A 42 2.85 8.00 1.13
N ALA A 43 3.94 7.96 0.37
CA ALA A 43 3.89 8.24 -1.06
C ALA A 43 3.07 7.15 -1.78
N GLU A 44 2.75 7.39 -3.04
CA GLU A 44 2.16 6.36 -3.90
C GLU A 44 3.04 5.10 -3.88
N THR A 45 2.45 3.93 -3.62
CA THR A 45 3.18 2.68 -3.44
C THR A 45 3.52 2.09 -4.81
N THR A 46 4.80 2.06 -5.16
CA THR A 46 5.30 1.48 -6.41
C THR A 46 5.71 0.02 -6.27
N HIS A 47 5.73 -0.51 -5.04
CA HIS A 47 6.16 -1.87 -4.74
C HIS A 47 5.10 -2.62 -3.95
N GLU A 48 4.87 -3.87 -4.34
CA GLU A 48 3.95 -4.81 -3.67
C GLU A 48 4.22 -4.96 -2.17
N ARG A 49 5.50 -4.96 -1.78
CA ARG A 49 5.89 -5.07 -0.35
C ARG A 49 5.37 -3.88 0.46
N ASP A 50 5.58 -2.67 -0.04
CA ASP A 50 5.18 -1.44 0.65
C ASP A 50 3.66 -1.34 0.71
N PHE A 51 2.99 -1.78 -0.36
CA PHE A 51 1.56 -1.91 -0.43
C PHE A 51 1.01 -2.91 0.61
N SER A 52 1.58 -4.11 0.69
CA SER A 52 1.20 -5.12 1.70
C SER A 52 1.43 -4.64 3.13
N GLU A 53 2.52 -3.90 3.41
CA GLU A 53 2.73 -3.29 4.73
C GLU A 53 1.67 -2.23 5.07
N MET A 54 1.30 -1.40 4.10
CA MET A 54 0.25 -0.40 4.27
C MET A 54 -1.11 -1.05 4.54
N LEU A 55 -1.47 -2.13 3.85
CA LEU A 55 -2.70 -2.88 4.12
C LEU A 55 -2.71 -3.47 5.54
N LYS A 56 -1.58 -4.01 6.00
CA LYS A 56 -1.46 -4.51 7.38
C LYS A 56 -1.68 -3.40 8.40
N ASP A 57 -1.08 -2.23 8.18
CA ASP A 57 -1.27 -1.07 9.04
C ASP A 57 -2.73 -0.59 9.02
N ALA A 58 -3.38 -0.57 7.86
CA ALA A 58 -4.79 -0.23 7.72
C ALA A 58 -5.71 -1.24 8.42
N SER A 59 -5.43 -2.55 8.32
CA SER A 59 -6.17 -3.60 9.04
C SER A 59 -6.09 -3.42 10.56
N VAL A 60 -4.91 -3.07 11.10
CA VAL A 60 -4.76 -2.76 12.54
C VAL A 60 -5.63 -1.56 12.96
N LEU A 61 -5.80 -0.56 12.08
CA LEU A 61 -6.64 0.60 12.35
C LEU A 61 -8.13 0.25 12.30
N ASN A 62 -8.54 -0.61 11.35
CA ASN A 62 -9.91 -1.11 11.21
C ASN A 62 -10.31 -2.02 12.38
N GLU A 63 -9.48 -2.99 12.76
CA GLU A 63 -9.72 -3.92 13.89
C GLU A 63 -9.94 -3.16 15.21
N ARG A 64 -9.22 -2.04 15.38
CA ARG A 64 -9.33 -1.19 16.56
C ARG A 64 -10.46 -0.16 16.47
N LYS A 65 -11.22 -0.17 15.37
CA LYS A 65 -12.35 0.73 15.08
C LYS A 65 -11.96 2.21 15.22
N LEU A 66 -10.72 2.55 14.85
CA LEU A 66 -10.18 3.91 14.99
C LEU A 66 -10.53 4.79 13.79
N ILE A 67 -10.73 4.16 12.63
CA ILE A 67 -11.10 4.79 11.37
C ILE A 67 -12.18 3.93 10.74
N SER A 68 -13.17 4.54 10.08
CA SER A 68 -14.18 3.76 9.36
C SER A 68 -13.56 3.03 8.16
N THR A 69 -14.14 1.87 7.84
CA THR A 69 -13.78 1.07 6.68
C THR A 69 -13.76 1.90 5.39
N THR A 70 -14.79 2.73 5.17
CA THR A 70 -14.88 3.62 4.01
C THR A 70 -13.73 4.62 3.95
N ALA A 71 -13.39 5.25 5.08
CA ALA A 71 -12.30 6.22 5.10
C ALA A 71 -10.94 5.54 4.90
N LEU A 72 -10.71 4.37 5.49
CA LEU A 72 -9.49 3.57 5.25
C LEU A 72 -9.36 3.14 3.79
N ALA A 73 -10.45 2.68 3.18
CA ALA A 73 -10.48 2.30 1.77
C ALA A 73 -10.14 3.49 0.87
N GLN A 74 -10.73 4.67 1.12
CA GLN A 74 -10.40 5.89 0.38
C GLN A 74 -8.94 6.31 0.57
N MET A 75 -8.39 6.18 1.78
CA MET A 75 -6.98 6.46 2.03
C MET A 75 -6.08 5.55 1.19
N ILE A 76 -6.36 4.23 1.17
CA ILE A 76 -5.61 3.27 0.35
C ILE A 76 -5.73 3.62 -1.14
N VAL A 77 -6.95 3.89 -1.62
CA VAL A 77 -7.21 4.27 -3.02
C VAL A 77 -6.36 5.47 -3.42
N GLN A 78 -6.07 6.42 -2.53
CA GLN A 78 -5.20 7.55 -2.86
C GLN A 78 -3.73 7.16 -3.03
N LYS A 79 -3.29 6.05 -2.43
CA LYS A 79 -1.89 5.60 -2.39
C LYS A 79 -1.56 4.53 -3.42
N VAL A 80 -2.53 3.88 -4.02
CA VAL A 80 -2.28 2.89 -5.07
C VAL A 80 -1.90 3.54 -6.40
N PRO A 81 -1.16 2.81 -7.27
CA PRO A 81 -0.90 3.22 -8.63
C PRO A 81 -2.17 3.62 -9.39
N SER A 82 -2.05 4.66 -10.22
CA SER A 82 -3.16 5.15 -11.05
C SER A 82 -3.86 4.06 -11.87
N ASP A 83 -3.12 3.02 -12.28
CA ASP A 83 -3.60 1.88 -13.08
C ASP A 83 -4.72 1.08 -12.39
N ILE A 84 -4.72 1.00 -11.05
CA ILE A 84 -5.71 0.26 -10.26
C ILE A 84 -6.61 1.16 -9.40
N LYS A 85 -6.30 2.46 -9.32
CA LYS A 85 -7.03 3.44 -8.51
C LYS A 85 -8.53 3.46 -8.82
N ALA A 86 -8.92 3.41 -10.09
CA ALA A 86 -10.32 3.42 -10.49
C ALA A 86 -11.08 2.14 -10.06
N LEU A 87 -10.44 0.98 -10.23
CA LEU A 87 -11.01 -0.32 -9.82
C LEU A 87 -11.18 -0.38 -8.30
N LEU A 88 -10.17 0.05 -7.55
CA LEU A 88 -10.24 0.07 -6.09
C LEU A 88 -11.22 1.11 -5.55
N TYR A 89 -11.34 2.26 -6.20
CA TYR A 89 -12.36 3.24 -5.85
C TYR A 89 -13.76 2.64 -5.99
N GLN A 90 -14.04 1.97 -7.11
CA GLN A 90 -15.32 1.31 -7.32
C GLN A 90 -15.57 0.21 -6.26
N THR A 91 -14.56 -0.61 -5.96
CA THR A 91 -14.64 -1.61 -4.89
C THR A 91 -14.98 -0.95 -3.55
N SER A 92 -14.33 0.17 -3.20
CA SER A 92 -14.57 0.89 -1.95
C SER A 92 -16.00 1.41 -1.78
N CYS A 93 -16.73 1.63 -2.89
CA CYS A 93 -18.12 2.06 -2.87
C CYS A 93 -19.12 0.91 -2.71
N VAL A 94 -18.72 -0.32 -3.03
CA VAL A 94 -19.61 -1.49 -3.09
C VAL A 94 -19.44 -2.40 -1.89
N VAL A 95 -18.21 -2.56 -1.39
CA VAL A 95 -17.93 -3.47 -0.27
C VAL A 95 -18.49 -2.95 1.05
N SER A 96 -19.06 -3.86 1.83
CA SER A 96 -19.70 -3.53 3.11
C SER A 96 -18.79 -3.83 4.30
N THR A 97 -17.80 -4.69 4.09
CA THR A 97 -16.84 -5.12 5.11
C THR A 97 -15.40 -4.86 4.68
N TRP A 98 -14.51 -4.80 5.66
CA TRP A 98 -13.08 -4.61 5.39
C TRP A 98 -12.45 -5.84 4.74
N GLU A 99 -12.92 -7.01 5.14
CA GLU A 99 -12.44 -8.29 4.65
C GLU A 99 -12.76 -8.46 3.16
N GLU A 100 -13.96 -8.05 2.73
CA GLU A 100 -14.32 -8.00 1.31
C GLU A 100 -13.44 -7.02 0.53
N PHE A 101 -13.14 -5.85 1.11
CA PHE A 101 -12.25 -4.88 0.50
C PHE A 101 -10.85 -5.47 0.27
N ILE A 102 -10.26 -6.10 1.30
CA ILE A 102 -8.93 -6.71 1.21
C ILE A 102 -8.90 -7.84 0.18
N GLN A 103 -9.90 -8.72 0.18
CA GLN A 103 -9.95 -9.82 -0.78
C GLN A 103 -10.01 -9.29 -2.22
N LYS A 104 -10.83 -8.28 -2.49
CA LYS A 104 -10.93 -7.66 -3.81
C LYS A 104 -9.66 -6.90 -4.19
N ASP A 105 -9.03 -6.28 -3.21
CA ASP A 105 -7.79 -5.54 -3.40
C ASP A 105 -6.63 -6.48 -3.78
N GLU A 106 -6.49 -7.64 -3.12
CA GLU A 106 -5.53 -8.68 -3.50
C GLU A 106 -5.79 -9.22 -4.92
N GLU A 107 -7.06 -9.40 -5.30
CA GLU A 107 -7.48 -9.78 -6.66
C GLU A 107 -7.16 -8.71 -7.72
N ILE A 108 -6.90 -7.45 -7.34
CA ILE A 108 -6.57 -6.36 -8.27
C ILE A 108 -5.07 -6.04 -8.23
N ALA A 109 -4.40 -6.30 -7.10
CA ALA A 109 -3.01 -5.94 -6.85
C ALA A 109 -2.03 -6.52 -7.89
N TRP A 110 -2.30 -7.72 -8.43
CA TRP A 110 -1.44 -8.33 -9.47
C TRP A 110 -1.39 -7.52 -10.77
N ILE A 111 -2.40 -6.68 -11.05
CA ILE A 111 -2.44 -5.80 -12.21
C ILE A 111 -1.44 -4.65 -12.03
N ALA A 112 -1.39 -4.05 -10.83
CA ALA A 112 -0.48 -2.95 -10.51
C ALA A 112 0.95 -3.41 -10.22
N PHE A 113 1.10 -4.62 -9.69
CA PHE A 113 2.39 -5.18 -9.30
C PHE A 113 2.62 -6.50 -10.04
N PRO A 114 2.82 -6.44 -11.38
CA PRO A 114 3.04 -7.65 -12.17
C PRO A 114 4.32 -8.34 -11.71
N ASP A 115 4.22 -9.65 -11.54
CA ASP A 115 5.28 -10.46 -10.97
C ASP A 115 6.58 -10.35 -11.79
N LYS A 116 7.74 -10.38 -11.13
CA LYS A 116 9.05 -10.17 -11.79
C LYS A 116 9.33 -11.20 -12.90
N MET A 117 8.69 -12.37 -12.81
CA MET A 117 8.74 -13.43 -13.82
C MET A 117 8.04 -13.02 -15.13
N LEU A 118 6.88 -12.35 -15.06
CA LEU A 118 6.13 -11.87 -16.23
C LEU A 118 6.86 -10.69 -16.91
N SER A 119 7.51 -9.84 -16.12
CA SER A 119 8.30 -8.71 -16.64
C SER A 119 9.51 -9.13 -17.49
N ARG A 120 10.05 -10.34 -17.31
CA ARG A 120 11.15 -10.86 -18.15
C ARG A 120 10.67 -11.27 -19.55
N VAL A 121 9.45 -11.80 -19.66
CA VAL A 121 8.89 -12.25 -20.94
C VAL A 121 8.50 -11.06 -21.81
N SER A 122 7.95 -9.99 -21.20
CA SER A 122 7.61 -8.76 -21.94
C SER A 122 8.85 -8.07 -22.52
N ALA A 123 9.95 -7.97 -21.77
CA ALA A 123 11.21 -7.40 -22.26
C ALA A 123 11.79 -8.18 -23.46
N HIS A 124 11.63 -9.51 -23.47
CA HIS A 124 12.12 -10.36 -24.56
C HIS A 124 11.29 -10.20 -25.85
N TYR A 125 9.99 -9.90 -25.73
CA TYR A 125 9.10 -9.65 -26.86
C TYR A 125 9.37 -8.28 -27.52
N THR A 126 9.68 -7.25 -26.72
CA THR A 126 10.02 -5.91 -27.24
C THR A 126 11.38 -5.88 -27.95
N GLN A 127 12.35 -6.69 -27.52
CA GLN A 127 13.63 -6.81 -28.24
C GLN A 127 13.48 -7.57 -29.57
N THR A 128 12.68 -8.63 -29.61
CA THR A 128 12.50 -9.42 -30.84
C THR A 128 11.74 -8.67 -31.92
N THR A 129 10.73 -7.88 -31.56
CA THR A 129 9.96 -7.04 -32.50
C THR A 129 10.79 -5.87 -33.06
N ASN A 130 11.63 -5.22 -32.25
CA ASN A 130 12.52 -4.16 -32.72
C ASN A 130 13.61 -4.69 -33.66
N ASN A 131 14.18 -5.86 -33.36
CA ASN A 131 15.16 -6.49 -34.24
C ASN A 131 14.53 -6.92 -35.58
N ALA A 132 13.34 -7.51 -35.57
CA ALA A 132 12.62 -7.88 -36.79
C ALA A 132 12.33 -6.68 -37.70
N ARG A 133 11.93 -5.53 -37.13
CA ARG A 133 11.74 -4.28 -37.88
C ARG A 133 13.02 -3.77 -38.52
N LYS A 134 14.15 -3.87 -37.82
CA LYS A 134 15.46 -3.45 -38.35
C LYS A 134 15.86 -4.29 -39.58
N TYR A 135 15.69 -5.62 -39.52
CA TYR A 135 15.98 -6.50 -40.66
C TYR A 135 15.00 -6.30 -41.83
N GLN A 136 13.74 -5.93 -41.57
CA GLN A 136 12.76 -5.64 -42.63
C GLN A 136 13.16 -4.37 -43.41
N MET A 137 13.51 -3.29 -42.71
CA MET A 137 13.92 -2.03 -43.35
C MET A 137 15.21 -2.20 -44.18
N GLU A 138 16.16 -3.01 -43.72
CA GLU A 138 17.42 -3.28 -44.42
C GLU A 138 17.20 -4.09 -45.71
N ARG A 139 16.21 -5.00 -45.73
CA ARG A 139 15.80 -5.70 -46.96
C ARG A 139 15.11 -4.80 -47.98
N ASP A 140 14.23 -3.91 -47.53
CA ASP A 140 13.49 -3.02 -48.42
C ASP A 140 14.38 -1.94 -49.05
N PHE A 141 15.45 -1.54 -48.35
CA PHE A 141 16.44 -0.59 -48.89
C PHE A 141 17.37 -1.21 -49.94
N ASN A 142 17.62 -2.51 -49.86
CA ASN A 142 18.57 -3.22 -50.74
C ASN A 142 17.87 -3.94 -51.91
N LYS A 143 16.60 -3.63 -52.18
CA LYS A 143 15.86 -4.20 -53.31
C LYS A 143 16.27 -3.46 -54.59
N PRO A 144 16.91 -4.12 -55.58
CA PRO A 144 17.26 -3.46 -56.82
C PRO A 144 15.97 -2.99 -57.52
N ARG A 145 15.89 -1.68 -57.79
CA ARG A 145 14.86 -1.12 -58.67
C ARG A 145 15.07 -1.70 -60.06
N ASN A 146 14.35 -2.77 -60.36
CA ASN A 146 14.22 -3.26 -61.72
C ASN A 146 13.50 -2.17 -62.51
N THR A 147 14.29 -1.35 -63.20
CA THR A 147 13.82 -0.33 -64.12
C THR A 147 13.41 -1.08 -65.37
N GLN A 148 12.10 -1.17 -65.60
CA GLN A 148 11.59 -1.61 -66.90
C GLN A 148 12.10 -0.63 -67.95
N GLN A 149 13.10 -1.05 -68.72
CA GLN A 149 13.36 -0.45 -70.02
C GLN A 149 12.24 -0.94 -70.94
N SER A 150 11.21 -0.09 -71.04
CA SER A 150 10.18 -0.18 -72.06
C SER A 150 10.84 0.07 -73.41
N GLU A 151 10.80 -0.98 -74.22
CA GLU A 151 10.73 -1.01 -75.68
C GLU A 151 10.63 0.35 -76.37
N TYR A 152 11.61 0.66 -77.23
CA TYR A 152 11.43 1.23 -78.57
C TYR A 152 12.59 0.80 -79.48
#